data_AF-A0A432AVP5-F1
#
_entry.id   AF-A0A432AVP5-F1
#
_cell.length_a   1.000
_cell.length_b   1.000
_cell.length_c   1.000
_cell.angle_alpha   90.00
_cell.angle_beta   90.00
_cell.angle_gamma   90.00
#
_symmetry.space_group_name_H-M   'P 1'
#
loop_
_entity.id
_entity.type
_entity.pdbx_description
1 polymer ?
#
loop_
_entity_poly.entity_id
_entity_poly.type
_entity_poly.pdbx_seq_one_letter_code
_entity_poly.pdbx_strand_id
1 'polypeptide(L)' 'MPRMCVEIDYRALNGTLSRRLVEPYSLRRSRAGKVLLHVHDIEKDGHRVLRVEGMVSARVSGLSFAPRFQIEL' A
#
# COMPACT_ATOMS: atom_id res chain seq x y z
N MET A 1 19.02 3.14 -4.98
CA MET A 1 17.86 3.71 -5.69
C MET A 1 16.88 4.25 -4.66
N PRO A 2 16.30 5.44 -4.85
CA PRO A 2 15.26 5.96 -3.96
C PRO A 2 14.02 5.06 -4.02
N ARG A 3 13.38 4.82 -2.87
CA ARG A 3 12.09 4.12 -2.81
C ARG A 3 10.99 5.16 -2.91
N MET A 4 10.00 4.90 -3.75
CA MET A 4 8.95 5.87 -4.07
C MET A 4 7.67 5.57 -3.31
N CYS A 5 7.03 6.60 -2.80
CA CYS A 5 5.66 6.53 -2.35
C CYS A 5 4.73 6.30 -3.55
N VAL A 6 3.59 5.68 -3.28
CA VAL A 6 2.59 5.35 -4.30
C VAL A 6 1.24 5.90 -3.86
N GLU A 7 0.55 6.56 -4.76
CA GLU A 7 -0.85 6.90 -4.61
C GLU A 7 -1.72 5.73 -5.06
N ILE A 8 -2.64 5.29 -4.20
CA ILE A 8 -3.56 4.19 -4.47
C ILE A 8 -4.99 4.70 -4.32
N ASP A 9 -5.75 4.62 -5.40
CA ASP A 9 -7.21 4.70 -5.31
C ASP A 9 -7.73 3.31 -4.93
N TYR A 10 -8.40 3.19 -3.79
CA TYR A 10 -8.76 1.92 -3.17
C TYR A 10 -10.25 1.85 -2.86
N ARG A 11 -10.88 0.74 -3.27
CA ARG A 11 -12.25 0.36 -2.94
C ARG A 11 -12.25 -0.65 -1.79
N ALA A 12 -12.79 -0.24 -0.64
CA ALA A 12 -12.98 -1.11 0.50
C ALA A 12 -14.15 -2.10 0.30
N LEU A 13 -14.23 -3.13 1.14
CA LEU A 13 -15.26 -4.17 1.03
C LEU A 13 -16.69 -3.65 1.18
N ASN A 14 -16.87 -2.57 1.95
CA ASN A 14 -18.15 -1.88 2.09
C ASN A 14 -18.47 -0.95 0.90
N GLY A 15 -17.66 -0.97 -0.16
CA GLY A 15 -17.83 -0.14 -1.36
C GLY A 15 -17.21 1.26 -1.26
N THR A 16 -16.75 1.69 -0.09
CA THR A 16 -16.16 3.02 0.09
C THR A 16 -14.89 3.18 -0.75
N LEU A 17 -14.82 4.28 -1.51
CA LEU A 17 -13.64 4.70 -2.24
C LEU A 17 -12.78 5.63 -1.37
N SER A 18 -11.47 5.43 -1.43
CA SER A 18 -10.48 6.28 -0.75
C SER A 18 -9.25 6.42 -1.62
N ARG A 19 -8.59 7.58 -1.59
CA ARG A 19 -7.24 7.76 -2.11
C ARG A 19 -6.26 7.71 -0.94
N ARG A 20 -5.11 7.07 -1.14
CA ARG A 20 -4.09 6.91 -0.10
C ARG A 20 -2.71 7.12 -0.67
N LEU A 21 -1.90 7.96 -0.03
CA LEU A 21 -0.48 8.05 -0.28
C LEU A 21 0.25 7.12 0.69
N VAL A 22 0.99 6.16 0.16
CA VAL A 22 1.56 5.08 0.97
C VAL A 22 3.02 4.79 0.66
N GLU A 23 3.75 4.31 1.66
CA GLU A 23 5.05 3.65 1.51
C GLU A 23 4.80 2.15 1.27
N PRO A 24 5.04 1.60 0.06
CA PRO A 24 4.86 0.17 -0.19
C PRO A 24 6.04 -0.65 0.33
N TYR A 25 5.76 -1.72 1.08
CA TYR A 25 6.80 -2.59 1.66
C TYR A 25 6.84 -3.98 1.04
N SER A 26 5.72 -4.70 0.98
CA SER A 26 5.71 -6.07 0.45
C SER A 26 4.35 -6.51 -0.06
N LEU A 27 4.38 -7.40 -1.05
CA LEU A 27 3.24 -8.20 -1.45
C LEU A 27 3.34 -9.58 -0.81
N ARG A 28 2.28 -10.02 -0.14
CA ARG A 28 2.19 -11.33 0.51
C ARG A 28 0.93 -12.06 0.06
N ARG A 29 0.94 -13.38 0.13
CA ARG A 29 -0.26 -14.20 -0.08
C ARG A 29 -0.84 -14.59 1.28
N SER A 30 -2.14 -14.37 1.45
CA SER A 30 -2.87 -14.89 2.61
C SER A 30 -3.09 -16.39 2.47
N ARG A 31 -3.42 -17.06 3.58
CA ARG A 31 -3.81 -18.48 3.57
C ARG A 31 -5.01 -18.77 2.65
N ALA A 32 -5.89 -17.78 2.46
CA ALA A 32 -7.03 -17.86 1.56
C ALA A 32 -6.69 -17.51 0.10
N GLY A 33 -5.40 -17.42 -0.26
CA GLY A 33 -4.92 -17.16 -1.62
C GLY A 33 -5.03 -15.70 -2.08
N LYS A 34 -5.45 -14.77 -1.21
CA LYS A 34 -5.56 -13.35 -1.56
C LYS A 34 -4.20 -12.67 -1.53
N VAL A 35 -3.93 -11.81 -2.51
CA VAL A 35 -2.71 -10.99 -2.54
C VAL A 35 -2.93 -9.72 -1.70
N LEU A 36 -2.04 -9.51 -0.74
CA LEU A 36 -2.06 -8.44 0.24
C LEU A 36 -0.85 -7.53 0.04
N LEU A 37 -1.08 -6.23 -0.07
CA LEU A 37 -0.06 -5.20 -0.05
C LEU A 37 0.06 -4.63 1.36
N HIS A 38 1.25 -4.82 1.96
CA HIS A 38 1.63 -4.21 3.23
C HIS A 38 2.25 -2.85 2.97
N VAL A 39 1.69 -1.82 3.60
CA VAL A 39 2.10 -0.42 3.42
C VAL A 39 2.15 0.33 4.75
N HIS A 40 2.90 1.43 4.79
CA HIS A 40 2.68 2.50 5.76
C HIS A 40 1.83 3.59 5.10
N ASP A 41 0.68 3.91 5.68
CA ASP A 41 -0.20 4.99 5.24
C ASP A 41 0.32 6.31 5.82
N ILE A 42 0.69 7.25 4.96
CA ILE A 42 1.36 8.49 5.38
C ILE A 42 0.39 9.40 6.13
N GLU A 43 -0.84 9.53 5.63
CA GLU A 43 -1.84 10.42 6.23
C GLU A 43 -2.37 9.88 7.57
N LYS A 44 -2.49 8.56 7.69
CA LYS A 44 -2.95 7.90 8.93
C LYS A 44 -1.81 7.50 9.85
N ASP A 45 -0.57 7.83 9.48
CA ASP A 45 0.69 7.45 10.13
C ASP A 45 0.66 6.04 10.74
N GLY A 46 0.45 5.04 9.90
CA GLY A 46 0.41 3.67 10.41
C GLY A 46 0.37 2.59 9.35
N HIS A 47 0.79 1.39 9.77
CA HIS A 47 0.75 0.21 8.93
C HIS A 47 -0.68 -0.16 8.53
N ARG A 48 -0.87 -0.49 7.24
CA ARG A 48 -2.13 -0.96 6.67
C ARG A 48 -1.87 -2.13 5.73
N VAL A 49 -2.89 -2.97 5.61
CA VAL A 49 -2.90 -4.09 4.68
C VAL A 49 -4.03 -3.87 3.69
N LEU A 50 -3.68 -3.75 2.41
CA LEU A 50 -4.63 -3.56 1.33
C LEU A 50 -4.75 -4.85 0.51
N ARG A 51 -5.96 -5.24 0.10
CA ARG A 51 -6.12 -6.33 -0.87
C ARG A 51 -5.84 -5.78 -2.26
N VAL A 52 -4.99 -6.43 -3.04
CA VAL A 52 -4.70 -5.96 -4.41
C VAL A 52 -5.98 -5.88 -5.26
N GLU A 53 -6.93 -6.79 -5.04
CA GLU A 53 -8.26 -6.79 -5.70
C GLU A 53 -9.08 -5.52 -5.45
N GLY A 54 -8.82 -4.81 -4.34
CA GLY A 54 -9.49 -3.54 -4.02
C GLY A 54 -8.81 -2.32 -4.64
N MET A 55 -7.62 -2.47 -5.23
CA MET A 55 -6.90 -1.37 -5.87
C MET A 55 -7.55 -1.03 -7.20
N VAL A 56 -8.11 0.17 -7.31
CA VAL A 56 -8.71 0.70 -8.53
C VAL A 56 -7.63 1.28 -9.44
N SER A 57 -6.64 1.95 -8.85
CA SER A 57 -5.48 2.44 -9.58
C SER A 57 -4.26 2.56 -8.64
N ALA A 58 -3.07 2.58 -9.22
CA ALA A 58 -1.83 2.88 -8.52
C ALA A 58 -0.98 3.83 -9.39
N ARG A 59 -0.43 4.88 -8.78
CA ARG A 59 0.42 5.87 -9.45
C ARG A 59 1.65 6.14 -8.58
N VAL A 60 2.84 6.11 -9.18
CA VAL A 60 4.05 6.54 -8.50
C VAL A 60 3.92 8.03 -8.19
N SER A 61 4.17 8.45 -6.95
CA SER A 61 4.21 9.87 -6.61
C SER A 61 5.61 10.44 -6.82
N GLY A 62 5.75 11.76 -6.76
CA GLY A 62 7.08 12.42 -6.77
C GLY A 62 7.84 12.30 -5.44
N LEU A 63 7.25 11.66 -4.42
CA LEU A 63 7.80 11.59 -3.08
C LEU A 63 8.58 10.29 -2.87
N SER A 64 9.79 10.42 -2.34
CA SER A 64 10.58 9.28 -1.87
C SER A 64 10.40 9.05 -0.38
N PHE A 65 10.59 7.82 0.10
CA PHE A 65 10.61 7.51 1.52
C PHE A 65 11.89 6.78 1.95
N ALA A 66 12.31 7.04 3.18
CA ALA A 66 13.25 6.21 3.91
C ALA A 66 12.45 5.10 4.61
N PRO A 67 12.81 3.82 4.45
CA PRO A 67 12.04 2.70 5.01
C PRO A 67 12.02 2.77 6.53
N ARG A 68 10.82 2.83 7.12
CA ARG A 68 10.60 2.73 8.56
C ARG A 68 10.63 1.29 9.04
N PHE A 69 10.22 0.36 8.18
CA PHE A 69 10.20 -1.07 8.46
C PHE A 69 11.26 -1.80 7.63
N GLN A 70 11.83 -2.84 8.22
CA GLN A 70 12.73 -3.73 7.51
C GLN A 70 11.94 -4.49 6.45
N ILE A 71 12.32 -4.31 5.19
CA ILE A 71 11.86 -5.19 4.11
C ILE A 71 12.76 -6.42 4.20
N GLU A 72 12.19 -7.55 4.63
CA GLU A 72 12.84 -8.85 4.46
C GLU A 72 13.00 -9.07 2.94
N LEU A 73 14.25 -9.15 2.48
CA LEU A 73 14.63 -9.45 1.10
C LEU A 73 14.68 -10.96 0.88
#